data_AF-A0A3S0FSL0-F1
#
_entry.id   AF-A0A3S0FSL0-F1
#
_cell.length_a   1.000
_cell.length_b   1.000
_cell.length_c   1.000
_cell.angle_alpha   90.00
_cell.angle_beta   90.00
_cell.angle_gamma   90.00
#
_symmetry.space_group_name_H-M   'P 1'
#
loop_
_entity.id
_entity.type
_entity.pdbx_description
1 polymer ?
#
loop_
_entity_poly.entity_id
_entity_poly.type
_entity_poly.pdbx_seq_one_letter_code
_entity_poly.pdbx_strand_id
1 'polypeptide(L)'
;MDFEKIKAIAHCCVSRKPLADSKYLNGIVTNYKATWQFPVGGNVITKEYGRAMAFVHDDHVGCKQEEIIEVVEFKEDTIIYHPVAELEEFPKPINPLMN
;
A
#
# COMPACT_ATOMS: atom_id res chain seq x y z
N MET A 1 -11.78 -5.98 11.58
CA MET A 1 -11.16 -6.44 10.32
C MET A 1 -10.53 -7.77 10.60
N ASP A 2 -10.95 -8.83 9.90
CA ASP A 2 -10.45 -10.20 10.11
C ASP A 2 -9.24 -10.43 9.21
N PHE A 3 -8.05 -10.44 9.79
CA PHE A 3 -6.80 -10.49 9.03
C PHE A 3 -6.61 -11.82 8.29
N GLU A 4 -7.11 -12.93 8.83
CA GLU A 4 -7.00 -14.22 8.15
C GLU A 4 -7.92 -14.27 6.93
N LYS A 5 -9.10 -13.64 6.99
CA LYS A 5 -9.97 -13.50 5.81
C LYS A 5 -9.32 -12.66 4.70
N ILE A 6 -8.64 -11.57 5.07
CA ILE A 6 -7.92 -10.74 4.08
C ILE A 6 -6.78 -11.53 3.45
N LYS A 7 -5.94 -12.19 4.26
CA LYS A 7 -4.83 -13.00 3.75
C LYS A 7 -5.29 -14.12 2.82
N ALA A 8 -6.49 -14.68 3.04
CA ALA A 8 -7.05 -15.73 2.20
C ALA A 8 -7.42 -15.25 0.77
N ILE A 9 -7.71 -13.96 0.59
CA ILE A 9 -8.12 -13.38 -0.71
C ILE A 9 -7.10 -12.41 -1.31
N ALA A 10 -6.13 -11.96 -0.52
CA ALA A 10 -5.14 -10.98 -0.95
C ALA A 10 -3.88 -11.64 -1.53
N HIS A 11 -3.22 -10.93 -2.44
CA HIS A 11 -1.85 -11.18 -2.89
C HIS A 11 -0.91 -10.01 -2.56
N CYS A 12 0.38 -10.30 -2.58
CA CYS A 12 1.45 -9.34 -2.34
C CYS A 12 1.62 -8.38 -3.51
N CYS A 13 1.60 -7.09 -3.21
CA CYS A 13 1.74 -5.97 -4.12
C CYS A 13 3.14 -5.79 -4.74
N VAL A 14 4.08 -6.70 -4.47
CA VAL A 14 5.42 -6.75 -5.06
C VAL A 14 5.55 -7.98 -5.96
N SER A 15 5.16 -9.15 -5.44
CA SER A 15 5.41 -10.45 -6.09
C SER A 15 4.18 -11.10 -6.74
N ARG A 16 2.97 -10.57 -6.51
CA ARG A 16 1.66 -11.16 -6.86
C ARG A 16 1.38 -12.54 -6.29
N LYS A 17 2.21 -13.05 -5.39
CA LYS A 17 1.95 -14.32 -4.71
C LYS A 17 0.83 -14.15 -3.68
N PRO A 18 -0.03 -15.16 -3.46
CA PRO A 18 -1.05 -15.11 -2.40
C PRO A 18 -0.44 -14.85 -1.01
N LEU A 19 -1.13 -14.11 -0.15
CA LEU A 19 -0.67 -13.80 1.23
C LEU A 19 -1.08 -14.86 2.27
N ALA A 20 -1.75 -15.93 1.85
CA ALA A 20 -2.24 -16.98 2.74
C ALA A 20 -1.12 -17.67 3.55
N ASP A 21 0.10 -17.68 3.03
CA ASP A 21 1.29 -18.25 3.68
C ASP A 21 2.12 -17.22 4.47
N SER A 22 1.79 -15.92 4.37
CA SER A 22 2.44 -14.87 5.16
C SER A 22 2.13 -15.06 6.64
N LYS A 23 3.11 -14.84 7.53
CA LYS A 23 2.89 -14.93 8.97
C LYS A 23 2.04 -13.76 9.47
N TYR A 24 2.26 -12.58 8.90
CA TYR A 24 1.52 -11.36 9.23
C TYR A 24 0.85 -10.77 7.99
N LEU A 25 -0.18 -9.94 8.19
CA LEU A 25 -0.69 -9.04 7.17
C LEU A 25 0.10 -7.73 7.26
N ASN A 26 1.07 -7.55 6.38
CA ASN A 26 1.93 -6.36 6.40
C ASN A 26 1.38 -5.30 5.45
N GLY A 27 1.07 -4.12 5.98
CA GLY A 27 0.63 -2.96 5.20
C GLY A 27 1.73 -1.90 5.10
N ILE A 28 2.05 -1.47 3.88
CA ILE A 28 2.97 -0.37 3.61
C ILE A 28 2.17 0.83 3.12
N VAL A 29 2.41 2.01 3.71
CA VAL A 29 1.88 3.28 3.21
C VAL A 29 2.81 3.79 2.10
N THR A 30 2.27 3.99 0.91
CA THR A 30 3.05 4.37 -0.27
C THR A 30 3.12 5.89 -0.47
N ASN A 31 3.92 6.33 -1.44
CA ASN A 31 3.93 7.72 -1.91
C ASN A 31 2.92 7.99 -3.04
N TYR A 32 2.00 7.07 -3.35
CA TYR A 32 0.95 7.25 -4.36
C TYR A 32 -0.34 7.79 -3.73
N LYS A 33 -1.08 8.60 -4.48
CA LYS A 33 -2.41 9.10 -4.09
C LYS A 33 -3.46 8.03 -4.36
N ALA A 34 -4.25 7.72 -3.34
CA ALA A 34 -5.46 6.92 -3.50
C ALA A 34 -6.60 7.80 -4.04
N THR A 35 -7.31 7.30 -5.05
CA THR A 35 -8.56 7.92 -5.56
C THR A 35 -9.82 7.31 -4.92
N TRP A 36 -9.63 6.34 -4.02
CA TRP A 36 -10.65 5.64 -3.25
C TRP A 36 -10.59 6.00 -1.76
N GLN A 37 -11.57 5.52 -0.99
CA GLN A 37 -11.73 5.89 0.41
C GLN A 37 -10.88 5.05 1.37
N PHE A 38 -10.78 3.73 1.17
CA PHE A 38 -10.07 2.82 2.07
C PHE A 38 -9.44 1.61 1.34
N PRO A 39 -8.35 1.01 1.86
CA PRO A 39 -7.51 1.56 2.92
C PRO A 39 -6.64 2.69 2.38
N VAL A 40 -6.48 3.76 3.18
CA VAL A 40 -5.56 4.86 2.90
C VAL A 40 -4.74 5.18 4.13
N GLY A 41 -3.46 5.46 3.93
CA GLY A 41 -2.53 5.95 4.93
C GLY A 41 -2.47 7.47 4.97
N GLY A 42 -1.76 7.97 5.97
CA GLY A 42 -1.54 9.39 6.18
C GLY A 42 -0.64 9.63 7.39
N ASN A 43 -0.34 10.90 7.63
CA ASN A 43 0.39 11.36 8.80
C ASN A 43 -0.42 12.44 9.49
N VAL A 44 -0.83 12.14 10.72
CA VAL A 44 -1.68 13.03 11.53
C VAL A 44 -0.98 14.33 11.93
N ILE A 45 0.35 14.32 12.03
CA ILE A 45 1.16 15.50 12.41
C ILE A 45 1.25 16.47 11.23
N THR A 46 1.52 15.96 10.03
CA THR A 46 1.60 16.78 8.81
C THR A 46 0.23 17.04 8.16
N LYS A 47 -0.84 16.41 8.67
CA LYS A 47 -2.21 16.43 8.12
C LYS A 47 -2.30 15.96 6.66
N GLU A 48 -1.36 15.12 6.24
CA GLU A 48 -1.39 14.46 4.94
C GLU A 48 -2.22 13.19 5.04
N TYR A 49 -3.24 13.04 4.19
CA TYR A 49 -4.10 11.86 4.13
C TYR A 49 -4.30 11.43 2.68
N GLY A 50 -4.79 10.21 2.47
CA GLY A 50 -5.11 9.70 1.13
C GLY A 50 -3.92 9.03 0.43
N ARG A 51 -2.93 8.55 1.18
CA ARG A 51 -1.85 7.74 0.63
C ARG A 51 -2.35 6.32 0.36
N ALA A 52 -2.14 5.81 -0.84
CA ALA A 52 -2.49 4.43 -1.15
C ALA A 52 -1.66 3.45 -0.30
N MET A 53 -2.25 2.31 0.02
CA MET A 53 -1.59 1.25 0.80
C MET A 53 -1.31 0.03 -0.06
N ALA A 54 -0.22 -0.67 0.24
CA ALA A 54 0.13 -1.95 -0.36
C ALA A 54 0.14 -3.04 0.72
N PHE A 55 -0.27 -4.26 0.38
CA PHE A 55 -0.05 -5.42 1.23
C PHE A 55 1.11 -6.26 0.73
N VAL A 56 1.97 -6.71 1.63
CA VAL A 56 3.18 -7.43 1.25
C VAL A 56 3.46 -8.64 2.14
N HIS A 57 4.21 -9.60 1.60
CA HIS A 57 4.77 -10.71 2.37
C HIS A 57 5.79 -10.21 3.39
N ASP A 58 6.05 -11.03 4.42
CA ASP A 58 6.97 -10.71 5.51
C ASP A 58 8.39 -10.35 5.03
N ASP A 59 8.85 -10.96 3.93
CA ASP A 59 10.16 -10.72 3.32
C ASP A 59 10.24 -9.39 2.52
N HIS A 60 9.09 -8.77 2.21
CA HIS A 60 8.99 -7.52 1.46
C HIS A 60 8.64 -6.30 2.32
N VAL A 61 8.54 -6.44 3.65
CA VAL A 61 8.22 -5.32 4.57
C VAL A 61 9.17 -4.12 4.44
N GLY A 62 10.41 -4.37 4.04
CA GLY A 62 11.44 -3.35 3.82
C GLY A 62 11.74 -3.05 2.36
N CYS A 63 10.86 -3.43 1.42
CA CYS A 63 11.07 -3.16 0.00
C CYS A 63 11.10 -1.65 -0.27
N LYS A 64 11.78 -1.26 -1.33
CA LYS A 64 11.76 0.12 -1.79
C LYS A 64 10.41 0.43 -2.43
N GLN A 65 10.07 1.72 -2.48
CA GLN A 65 8.83 2.20 -3.08
C GLN A 65 8.69 1.76 -4.55
N GLU A 66 9.80 1.72 -5.29
CA GLU A 66 9.83 1.37 -6.71
C GLU A 66 9.59 -0.13 -6.98
N GLU A 67 9.66 -0.97 -5.93
CA GLU A 67 9.39 -2.41 -6.03
C GLU A 67 7.89 -2.73 -5.91
N ILE A 68 7.09 -1.78 -5.40
CA ILE A 68 5.64 -1.92 -5.28
C ILE A 68 5.02 -1.69 -6.66
N ILE A 69 4.33 -2.68 -7.20
CA ILE A 69 3.75 -2.64 -8.55
C ILE A 69 2.25 -2.31 -8.57
N GLU A 70 1.58 -2.50 -7.43
CA GLU A 70 0.15 -2.23 -7.26
C GLU A 70 -0.17 -1.87 -5.81
N VAL A 71 -1.35 -1.32 -5.58
CA VAL A 71 -1.86 -0.94 -4.25
C VAL A 71 -3.31 -1.38 -4.11
N VAL A 72 -3.81 -1.41 -2.89
CA VAL A 72 -5.10 -2.00 -2.55
C VAL A 72 -6.17 -0.96 -2.24
N GLU A 73 -7.37 -1.24 -2.75
CA GLU A 73 -8.64 -0.65 -2.35
C GLU A 73 -9.53 -1.74 -1.75
N PHE A 74 -10.24 -1.41 -0.68
CA PHE A 74 -11.30 -2.25 -0.14
C PHE A 74 -12.66 -1.73 -0.59
N LYS A 75 -13.38 -2.58 -1.32
CA LYS A 75 -14.74 -2.33 -1.74
C LYS A 75 -15.61 -3.47 -1.25
N GLU A 76 -16.42 -3.18 -0.22
CA GLU A 76 -17.24 -4.19 0.47
C GLU A 76 -16.35 -5.32 1.02
N ASP A 77 -16.57 -6.56 0.57
CA ASP A 77 -15.79 -7.74 0.96
C ASP A 77 -14.72 -8.13 -0.08
N THR A 78 -14.39 -7.22 -1.00
CA THR A 78 -13.43 -7.45 -2.08
C THR A 78 -12.23 -6.52 -2.03
N ILE A 79 -11.10 -7.01 -2.53
CA ILE A 79 -9.86 -6.25 -2.69
C ILE A 79 -9.69 -5.94 -4.17
N ILE A 80 -9.61 -4.65 -4.50
CA ILE A 80 -9.31 -4.17 -5.84
C ILE A 80 -7.84 -3.77 -5.86
N TYR A 81 -7.13 -4.18 -6.89
CA TYR A 81 -5.71 -3.90 -7.10
C TYR A 81 -5.55 -2.84 -8.18
N HIS A 82 -4.86 -1.76 -7.85
CA HIS A 82 -4.59 -0.64 -8.75
C HIS A 82 -3.10 -0.60 -9.09
N PRO A 83 -2.69 -0.70 -10.37
CA PRO A 83 -1.30 -0.56 -10.76
C PRO A 83 -0.76 0.82 -10.38
N VAL A 84 0.42 0.87 -9.76
CA VAL A 84 0.98 2.17 -9.33
C VAL A 84 1.34 3.09 -10.51
N ALA A 85 1.57 2.51 -11.69
CA ALA A 85 1.86 3.24 -12.92
C ALA A 85 0.70 4.14 -13.39
N GLU A 86 -0.51 3.90 -12.90
CA GLU A 86 -1.72 4.67 -13.22
C GLU A 86 -2.05 5.72 -12.14
N LEU A 87 -1.24 5.79 -11.08
CA LEU A 87 -1.51 6.65 -9.92
C LEU A 87 -0.57 7.85 -9.89
N GLU A 88 -1.11 8.97 -9.42
CA GLU A 88 -0.29 10.15 -9.15
C GLU A 88 0.54 9.96 -7.87
N GLU A 89 1.78 10.46 -7.88
CA GLU A 89 2.60 10.53 -6.68
C GLU A 89 2.28 11.78 -5.84
N PHE A 90 2.42 11.67 -4.52
CA PHE A 90 2.60 12.84 -3.67
C PHE A 90 3.94 13.51 -4.02
N PRO A 91 3.98 14.86 -4.04
CA PRO A 91 5.23 15.57 -4.25
C PRO A 91 6.25 15.11 -3.22
N LYS A 92 7.44 14.71 -3.67
CA LYS A 92 8.55 14.45 -2.75
C LYS A 92 8.80 15.73 -1.95
N PRO A 93 8.97 15.66 -0.62
CA PRO A 93 9.33 16.84 0.15
C PRO A 93 10.60 17.44 -0.47
N ILE A 94 10.53 18.69 -0.90
CA ILE A 94 11.69 19.45 -1.36
C ILE A 94 12.58 19.58 -0.12
N ASN A 95 13.66 18.82 -0.05
CA ASN A 95 14.57 18.90 1.08
C ASN A 95 15.32 20.25 1.00
N PRO A 96 15.06 21.22 1.89
CA PRO A 96 15.73 22.52 1.84
C PRO A 96 17.21 22.42 2.27
N LEU A 97 17.68 21.25 2.71
CA LEU A 97 19.03 21.01 3.23
C LEU A 97 19.97 20.29 2.25
N MET A 98 19.59 20.16 0.97
CA MET A 98 20.52 19.75 -0.09
C MET A 98 20.86 20.96 -0.97
N ASN A 99 21.69 21.85 -0.42
CA ASN A 99 22.56 22.80 -1.13
C ASN A 99 23.92 22.80 -0.43
#